data_AF-D5BJP6-F1
#
_entry.id   AF-D5BJP6-F1
#
_cell.length_a   1.000
_cell.length_b   1.000
_cell.length_c   1.000
_cell.angle_alpha   90.00
_cell.angle_beta   90.00
_cell.angle_gamma   90.00
#
_symmetry.space_group_name_H-M   'P 1'
#
loop_
_entity.id
_entity.type
_entity.pdbx_description
1 polymer ?
#
loop_
_entity_poly.entity_id
_entity_poly.type
_entity_poly.pdbx_seq_one_letter_code
_entity_poly.pdbx_strand_id
1 'polypeptide(L)'
;MEENKKTVAELIIYYKKQRLTSLIFDTQQTADKCCETLNMLFNKKGEKEFSFSGEIKTVYSGSSVVEEIKDWEDGKIEPRGTLFEMIKILDRLN
;
A
#
# COMPACT_ATOMS: atom_id res chain seq x y z
N MET A 1 -22.33 2.65 3.80
CA MET A 1 -21.31 1.59 3.91
C MET A 1 -20.07 2.10 3.21
N GLU A 2 -19.16 2.73 3.96
CA GLU A 2 -17.92 3.34 3.44
C GLU A 2 -16.67 2.79 4.17
N GLU A 3 -16.85 1.79 5.04
CA GLU A 3 -15.81 1.30 5.96
C GLU A 3 -14.80 0.33 5.34
N ASN A 4 -14.94 -0.04 4.06
CA ASN A 4 -14.24 -1.18 3.48
C ASN A 4 -13.01 -0.85 2.62
N LYS A 5 -12.69 0.44 2.44
CA LYS A 5 -11.45 0.90 1.77
C LYS A 5 -10.69 1.83 2.72
N LYS A 6 -9.70 1.29 3.43
CA LYS A 6 -8.83 2.08 4.31
C LYS A 6 -7.61 2.53 3.52
N THR A 7 -7.39 3.84 3.42
CA THR A 7 -6.13 4.37 2.90
C THR A 7 -5.07 4.37 4.00
N VAL A 8 -3.84 4.05 3.62
CA VAL A 8 -2.66 4.06 4.48
C VAL A 8 -1.54 4.79 3.77
N ALA A 9 -0.62 5.37 4.54
CA ALA A 9 0.64 5.88 4.00
C ALA A 9 1.71 4.79 4.10
N GLU A 10 2.33 4.45 2.98
CA GLU A 10 3.54 3.61 2.94
C GLU A 10 4.77 4.50 2.87
N LEU A 11 5.68 4.32 3.83
CA LEU A 11 7.04 4.86 3.77
C LEU A 11 7.98 3.76 3.30
N ILE A 12 8.53 3.90 2.10
CA ILE A 12 9.51 2.97 1.54
C ILE A 12 10.92 3.46 1.91
N ILE A 13 11.71 2.58 2.50
CA ILE A 13 13.09 2.82 2.90
C ILE A 13 14.01 2.10 1.93
N TYR A 14 14.93 2.84 1.35
CA TYR A 14 15.95 2.32 0.46
C TYR A 14 17.32 2.35 1.13
N TYR A 15 18.11 1.32 0.91
CA TYR A 15 19.54 1.28 1.25
C TYR A 15 20.34 1.05 -0.04
N LYS A 16 21.30 1.94 -0.32
CA LYS A 16 22.09 1.94 -1.55
C LYS A 16 21.24 1.83 -2.82
N LYS A 17 20.14 2.61 -2.86
CA LYS A 17 19.14 2.65 -3.94
C LYS A 17 18.35 1.33 -4.15
N GLN A 18 18.51 0.34 -3.28
CA GLN A 18 17.73 -0.88 -3.29
C GLN A 18 16.67 -0.80 -2.20
N ARG A 19 15.46 -1.30 -2.48
CA ARG A 19 14.37 -1.34 -1.49
C ARG A 19 14.81 -2.22 -0.32
N LEU A 20 14.95 -1.63 0.86
CA LEU A 20 15.29 -2.36 2.08
C LEU A 20 14.02 -2.89 2.75
N THR A 21 13.08 -1.98 3.02
CA THR A 21 11.82 -2.30 3.70
C THR A 21 10.77 -1.22 3.45
N SER A 22 9.55 -1.46 3.92
CA SER A 22 8.44 -0.50 3.92
C SER A 22 7.71 -0.52 5.26
N LEU A 23 7.31 0.65 5.73
CA LEU A 23 6.53 0.83 6.94
C LEU A 23 5.15 1.40 6.55
N ILE A 24 4.10 0.89 7.19
CA ILE A 24 2.72 1.29 6.91
C ILE A 24 2.17 2.11 8.08
N PHE A 25 1.55 3.24 7.77
CA PHE A 25 0.99 4.17 8.74
C PHE A 25 -0.47 4.48 8.41
N ASP A 26 -1.27 4.69 9.45
CA ASP A 26 -2.68 5.06 9.30
C ASP A 26 -2.85 6.47 8.68
N THR A 27 -1.88 7.36 8.88
CA THR A 27 -1.92 8.72 8.33
C THR A 27 -0.57 9.10 7.72
N GLN A 28 -0.63 9.96 6.69
CA GLN A 28 0.56 10.54 6.09
C GLN A 28 1.38 11.35 7.11
N GLN A 29 0.71 12.09 7.99
CA GLN A 29 1.38 12.91 9.00
C GLN A 29 2.27 12.06 9.93
N THR A 30 1.83 10.86 10.30
CA THR A 30 2.66 9.95 11.11
C THR A 30 3.84 9.40 10.33
N ALA A 31 3.65 9.08 9.04
CA ALA A 31 4.73 8.64 8.15
C ALA A 31 5.80 9.74 7.98
N ASP A 32 5.37 10.99 7.78
CA ASP A 32 6.26 12.16 7.61
C ASP A 32 7.14 12.37 8.85
N LYS A 33 6.53 12.37 10.05
CA LYS A 33 7.28 12.48 11.32
C LYS A 33 8.26 11.33 11.54
N CYS A 34 7.90 10.12 11.12
CA CYS A 34 8.82 8.98 11.18
C CYS A 34 10.01 9.18 10.24
N CYS A 35 9.76 9.63 9.00
CA CYS A 35 10.81 9.95 8.03
C CYS A 35 11.77 11.03 8.56
N GLU A 36 11.24 12.11 9.14
CA GLU A 36 12.04 13.16 9.79
C GLU A 36 12.91 12.59 10.91
N THR A 37 12.33 11.77 11.79
CA THR A 37 13.06 11.17 12.92
C THR A 37 14.17 10.25 12.44
N LEU A 38 13.91 9.41 11.42
CA LEU A 38 14.92 8.52 10.85
C LEU A 38 16.06 9.30 10.20
N ASN A 39 15.75 10.39 9.50
CA ASN A 39 16.77 11.27 8.91
C ASN A 39 17.68 11.88 9.99
N MET A 40 17.14 12.27 11.15
CA MET A 40 17.95 12.80 12.27
C MET A 40 18.91 11.77 12.90
N LEU A 41 18.63 10.46 12.77
CA LEU A 41 19.46 9.39 13.32
C LEU A 41 20.67 9.06 12.45
N PHE A 42 20.69 9.52 11.20
CA PHE A 42 21.78 9.23 10.28
C PHE A 42 22.94 10.20 10.43
N ASN A 43 24.15 9.65 10.39
CA ASN A 43 25.36 10.44 10.16
C ASN A 43 25.52 10.74 8.66
N LYS A 44 26.52 11.57 8.30
CA LYS A 44 26.81 11.94 6.89
C LYS A 44 26.99 10.77 5.92
N LYS A 45 27.33 9.57 6.40
CA LYS A 45 27.42 8.36 5.58
C LYS A 45 26.02 7.75 5.38
N GLY A 46 25.24 7.65 6.46
CA GLY A 46 23.85 7.19 6.43
C GLY A 46 22.99 8.03 5.49
N GLU A 47 23.11 9.36 5.52
CA GLU A 47 22.37 10.27 4.63
C GLU A 47 22.60 10.01 3.13
N LYS A 48 23.76 9.45 2.77
CA LYS A 48 24.09 9.13 1.36
C LYS A 48 23.67 7.73 0.95
N GLU A 49 23.59 6.81 1.91
CA GLU A 49 23.28 5.41 1.66
C GLU A 49 21.79 5.14 1.80
N PHE A 50 21.06 5.92 2.60
CA PHE A 50 19.61 5.79 2.77
C PHE A 50 18.84 6.83 1.97
N SER A 51 17.68 6.44 1.47
CA SER A 51 16.69 7.35 0.90
C SER A 51 15.29 6.88 1.20
N PHE A 52 14.32 7.80 1.15
CA PHE A 52 12.94 7.55 1.52
C PHE A 52 11.99 7.94 0.39
N SER A 53 10.88 7.23 0.24
CA SER A 53 9.78 7.57 -0.66
C SER A 53 8.45 7.30 0.03
N GLY A 54 7.47 8.18 -0.17
CA GLY A 54 6.12 8.03 0.38
C GLY A 54 5.10 7.75 -0.71
N GLU A 55 4.19 6.81 -0.46
CA GLU A 55 3.04 6.50 -1.33
C GLU A 55 1.77 6.36 -0.49
N ILE A 56 0.62 6.84 -0.99
CA ILE A 56 -0.69 6.54 -0.39
C ILE A 56 -1.25 5.29 -1.06
N LYS A 57 -1.56 4.27 -0.25
CA LYS A 57 -2.10 2.99 -0.71
C LYS A 57 -3.46 2.72 -0.14
N THR A 58 -4.31 2.08 -0.94
CA THR A 58 -5.57 1.52 -0.46
C THR A 58 -5.30 0.10 0.04
N VAL A 59 -5.62 -0.16 1.31
CA VAL A 59 -5.59 -1.50 1.89
C VAL A 59 -6.98 -2.10 1.80
N TYR A 60 -7.04 -3.29 1.23
CA TYR A 60 -8.25 -4.10 1.18
C TYR A 60 -8.20 -5.08 2.35
N SER A 61 -9.27 -5.12 3.14
CA SER A 61 -9.47 -6.22 4.09
C SER A 61 -9.93 -7.45 3.31
N GLY A 62 -9.67 -8.66 3.85
CA GLY A 62 -10.19 -9.88 3.23
C GLY A 62 -11.72 -9.84 3.06
N SER A 63 -12.43 -9.21 4.01
CA SER A 63 -13.88 -9.02 3.91
C SER A 63 -14.27 -8.04 2.80
N SER A 64 -13.51 -6.95 2.59
CA SER A 64 -13.83 -5.99 1.52
C SER A 64 -13.61 -6.57 0.13
N VAL A 65 -12.60 -7.42 -0.04
CA VAL A 65 -12.41 -8.18 -1.30
C VAL A 65 -13.59 -9.12 -1.54
N VAL A 66 -14.03 -9.86 -0.51
CA VAL A 66 -15.17 -10.80 -0.63
C VAL A 66 -16.47 -10.07 -0.95
N GLU A 67 -16.74 -8.92 -0.33
CA GLU A 67 -17.90 -8.10 -0.68
C GLU A 67 -17.82 -7.56 -2.11
N GLU A 68 -16.66 -7.06 -2.55
CA GLU A 68 -16.49 -6.56 -3.92
C GLU A 68 -16.68 -7.68 -4.96
N ILE A 69 -16.26 -8.92 -4.64
CA ILE A 69 -16.55 -10.10 -5.47
C ILE A 69 -18.06 -10.39 -5.52
N LYS A 70 -18.75 -10.39 -4.39
CA LYS A 70 -20.20 -10.65 -4.35
C LYS A 70 -21.00 -9.60 -5.11
N ASP A 71 -20.65 -8.33 -4.96
CA ASP A 71 -21.32 -7.25 -5.69
C ASP A 71 -21.06 -7.35 -7.20
N TRP A 72 -19.92 -7.90 -7.62
CA TRP A 72 -19.67 -8.23 -9.02
C TRP A 72 -20.49 -9.43 -9.51
N GLU A 73 -20.53 -10.53 -8.75
CA GLU A 73 -21.35 -11.72 -9.06
C GLU A 73 -22.85 -11.37 -9.18
N ASP A 74 -23.32 -10.44 -8.33
CA ASP A 74 -24.69 -9.91 -8.37
C ASP A 74 -24.92 -8.88 -9.51
N GLY A 75 -23.90 -8.55 -10.29
CA GLY A 75 -23.98 -7.59 -11.40
C GLY A 75 -24.13 -6.12 -10.98
N LYS A 76 -23.84 -5.78 -9.73
CA LYS A 76 -23.97 -4.41 -9.19
C LYS A 76 -22.79 -3.52 -9.54
N ILE A 77 -21.61 -4.10 -9.75
CA ILE A 77 -20.38 -3.37 -10.10
C ILE A 77 -19.66 -4.01 -11.28
N GLU A 78 -18.92 -3.18 -12.03
CA GLU A 78 -17.91 -3.67 -12.98
C GLU A 78 -16.58 -3.88 -12.26
N PRO A 79 -15.87 -5.01 -12.50
CA PRO A 79 -14.60 -5.26 -11.86
C PRO A 79 -13.53 -4.31 -12.40
N ARG A 80 -12.78 -3.66 -11.50
CA ARG A 80 -11.66 -2.76 -11.83
C ARG A 80 -10.50 -2.98 -10.87
N GLY A 81 -9.29 -2.57 -11.28
CA GLY A 81 -8.10 -2.66 -10.43
C GLY A 81 -7.80 -4.09 -9.96
N THR A 82 -7.62 -4.28 -8.65
CA THR A 82 -7.25 -5.57 -8.05
C THR A 82 -8.27 -6.68 -8.36
N LEU A 83 -9.58 -6.41 -8.28
CA LEU A 83 -10.61 -7.40 -8.57
C LEU A 83 -10.53 -7.89 -10.03
N PHE A 84 -10.30 -6.98 -10.98
CA PHE A 84 -10.14 -7.33 -12.39
C PHE A 84 -8.90 -8.20 -12.63
N GLU A 85 -7.77 -7.87 -11.99
CA GLU A 85 -6.56 -8.69 -12.07
C GLU A 85 -6.75 -10.08 -11.42
N MET A 86 -7.50 -10.16 -10.32
CA MET A 86 -7.86 -11.46 -9.71
C MET A 86 -8.73 -12.32 -10.62
N ILE A 87 -9.76 -11.74 -11.25
CA ILE A 87 -10.61 -12.44 -12.21
C ILE A 87 -9.76 -12.98 -13.37
N LYS A 88 -8.87 -12.17 -13.93
CA LYS A 88 -7.94 -12.64 -14.99
C LYS A 88 -7.08 -13.82 -14.58
N ILE A 89 -6.63 -13.87 -13.32
CA ILE A 89 -5.82 -14.99 -12.81
C ILE A 89 -6.68 -16.24 -12.70
N LEU A 90 -7.91 -16.11 -12.17
CA LEU A 90 -8.84 -17.23 -12.00
C LEU A 90 -9.37 -17.77 -13.34
N ASP A 91 -9.73 -16.88 -14.27
CA ASP A 91 -10.19 -17.26 -15.62
C ASP A 91 -9.10 -17.96 -16.44
N ARG A 92 -7.83 -17.65 -16.19
CA ARG A 92 -6.69 -18.34 -16.82
C ARG A 92 -6.37 -19.70 -16.20
N LEU A 93 -6.96 -20.02 -15.06
CA LEU A 93 -6.85 -21.33 -14.40
C LEU A 93 -7.98 -22.29 -14.81
N ASN A 94 -8.96 -21.82 -15.60
CA ASN A 94 -10.03 -22.63 -16.20
C ASN A 94 -9.75 -22.99 -17.66
#